data_AF-A0A8H5P7M3-F1
#
_entry.id   AF-A0A8H5P7M3-F1
#
_cell.length_a   1.000
_cell.length_b   1.000
_cell.length_c   1.000
_cell.angle_alpha   90.00
_cell.angle_beta   90.00
_cell.angle_gamma   90.00
#
_symmetry.space_group_name_H-M   'P 1'
#
loop_
_entity.id
_entity.type
_entity.pdbx_description
1 polymer ?
#
loop_
_entity_poly.entity_id
_entity_poly.type
_entity_poly.pdbx_seq_one_letter_code
_entity_poly.pdbx_strand_id
1 'polypeptide(L)'
;MKVLFLGASGSIGSEALRQCLSHPKITSVVAFVRRALPSDHPKLQTVMIKDFLKWSDDILLPHVDAAAMICAMGSYRGNVNVDMEYPLAFQTAFATLLEKQPKRQPFRFIHLSGKWVVQEQDAKLWVNEYPRKLKGLYEIRSLDVAKEHADVWKAWMLRPGGVITQRMRVPGYLAQVLLGDDYVIKNEELAMGSCNILTWLDNIPFHRPSTSEPKAKRLKTSHEPSRGRLPTPPHDTMSSPNKRPRSVSDDGSDGLSQSFVEDDVTPKAPKRRGRLYHDISSASDVSSRSGRSSTSKASSPSKQQRDAAGEDTGYRVVSIERYEDWQPESLKEVRKVLEDIDRGNRIVPASRKDEFQRTRFPEMSFFDAASESNLPSGVDWRWPGMSWVDRIFDRAADYLEENEAEAGWNADIHAPILSWVFRNEELEPQFLDYMYCTSTQISSMYKPNKSKSKLVDYCIYMQPGRESAEQAAIDKIRYRDRPSKSINHVDSGLLNKHPIAMSVETKREGEDYTSAINQMATWHSAQLRSLCYTPQGPTRELSHIEFLPGIIVQGHDWNFVATIQRDGKAVTFHRLPIGTTRTRQGIFKILLALQYLEYWIRTRYWLAFRADILGMGATAVS
;
A
#
# COMPACT_ATOMS: atom_id res chain seq x y z
N MET A 1 33.55 -23.96 9.29
CA MET A 1 33.35 -22.56 9.73
C MET A 1 31.92 -22.37 10.19
N LYS A 2 31.70 -21.48 11.16
CA LYS A 2 30.37 -21.08 11.64
C LYS A 2 29.87 -19.87 10.83
N VAL A 3 28.62 -19.92 10.37
CA VAL A 3 27.96 -18.86 9.60
C VAL A 3 26.69 -18.42 10.34
N LEU A 4 26.48 -17.11 10.47
CA LEU A 4 25.27 -16.53 11.03
C LEU A 4 24.26 -16.22 9.92
N PHE A 5 22.98 -16.19 10.25
CA PHE A 5 21.92 -15.98 9.26
C PHE A 5 20.80 -15.06 9.78
N LEU A 6 20.40 -14.11 8.94
CA LEU A 6 19.19 -13.29 9.07
C LEU A 6 18.31 -13.47 7.83
N GLY A 7 17.00 -13.64 8.02
CA GLY A 7 16.06 -13.84 6.91
C GLY A 7 16.03 -15.26 6.34
N ALA A 8 16.44 -16.26 7.13
CA ALA A 8 16.52 -17.66 6.71
C ALA A 8 15.16 -18.31 6.35
N SER A 9 14.04 -17.73 6.78
CA SER A 9 12.69 -18.21 6.46
C SER A 9 12.12 -17.63 5.16
N GLY A 10 12.82 -16.70 4.51
CA GLY A 10 12.37 -16.05 3.28
C GLY A 10 12.57 -16.94 2.04
N SER A 11 11.97 -16.56 0.91
CA SER A 11 12.04 -17.36 -0.33
C SER A 11 13.47 -17.60 -0.84
N ILE A 12 14.32 -16.58 -0.79
CA ILE A 12 15.74 -16.70 -1.18
C ILE A 12 16.57 -17.20 0.01
N GLY A 13 16.28 -16.70 1.21
CA GLY A 13 17.03 -17.06 2.43
C GLY A 13 16.93 -18.55 2.79
N SER A 14 15.79 -19.19 2.55
CA SER A 14 15.59 -20.63 2.80
C SER A 14 16.44 -21.50 1.88
N GLU A 15 16.58 -21.10 0.62
CA GLU A 15 17.43 -21.81 -0.35
C GLU A 15 18.92 -21.60 -0.04
N ALA A 16 19.32 -20.36 0.28
CA ALA A 16 20.69 -20.07 0.73
C ALA A 16 21.03 -20.81 2.04
N LEU A 17 20.08 -20.94 2.97
CA LEU A 17 20.23 -21.76 4.17
C LEU A 17 20.46 -23.23 3.81
N ARG A 18 19.59 -23.81 2.96
CA ARG A 18 19.69 -25.22 2.52
C ARG A 18 21.08 -25.54 1.97
N GLN A 19 21.63 -24.63 1.17
CA GLN A 19 22.97 -24.76 0.61
C GLN A 19 24.09 -24.60 1.64
N CYS A 20 23.95 -23.67 2.59
CA CYS A 20 24.91 -23.55 3.69
C CYS A 20 24.98 -24.84 4.51
N LEU A 21 23.85 -25.51 4.72
CA LEU A 21 23.78 -26.77 5.45
C LEU A 21 24.44 -27.93 4.68
N SER A 22 24.31 -27.97 3.35
CA SER A 22 24.97 -28.98 2.51
C SER A 22 26.47 -28.73 2.30
N HIS A 23 26.95 -27.51 2.50
CA HIS A 23 28.33 -27.15 2.22
C HIS A 23 29.33 -27.82 3.20
N PRO A 24 30.39 -28.52 2.71
CA PRO A 24 31.29 -29.30 3.57
C PRO A 24 32.15 -28.42 4.49
N LYS A 25 32.57 -27.23 4.04
CA LYS A 25 33.36 -26.30 4.87
C LYS A 25 32.51 -25.60 5.94
N ILE A 26 31.18 -25.60 5.83
CA ILE A 26 30.30 -25.03 6.85
C ILE A 26 29.96 -26.13 7.85
N THR A 27 30.36 -25.90 9.09
CA THR A 27 30.25 -26.86 10.19
C THR A 27 29.12 -26.50 11.14
N SER A 28 28.67 -25.23 11.14
CA SER A 28 27.57 -24.73 11.97
C SER A 28 26.93 -23.52 11.29
N VAL A 29 25.59 -23.45 11.34
CA VAL A 29 24.79 -22.31 10.92
C VAL A 29 23.92 -21.88 12.10
N VAL A 30 23.96 -20.60 12.47
CA VAL A 30 23.10 -20.03 13.51
C VAL A 30 22.13 -19.05 12.86
N ALA A 31 20.84 -19.36 12.85
CA ALA A 31 19.80 -18.52 12.27
C ALA A 31 19.07 -17.74 13.38
N PHE A 32 19.14 -16.42 13.33
CA PHE A 32 18.36 -15.54 14.20
C PHE A 32 16.98 -15.32 13.59
N VAL A 33 15.93 -15.76 14.29
CA VAL A 33 14.58 -15.87 13.72
C VAL A 33 13.50 -15.37 14.69
N ARG A 34 12.35 -14.95 14.14
CA ARG A 34 11.14 -14.58 14.93
C ARG A 34 10.20 -15.75 15.18
N ARG A 35 10.34 -16.83 14.40
CA ARG A 35 9.54 -18.05 14.44
C ARG A 35 10.47 -19.23 14.16
N ALA A 36 10.16 -20.41 14.69
CA ALA A 36 10.95 -21.61 14.45
C ALA A 36 11.04 -21.92 12.93
N LEU A 37 12.20 -22.40 12.49
CA LEU A 37 12.39 -22.89 11.12
C LEU A 37 11.95 -24.37 11.04
N PRO A 38 11.39 -24.84 9.91
CA PRO A 38 10.87 -26.20 9.77
C PRO A 38 11.98 -27.26 9.53
N SER A 39 13.19 -27.07 10.05
CA SER A 39 14.34 -27.93 9.78
C SER A 39 15.12 -28.25 11.05
N ASP A 40 15.29 -29.54 11.33
CA ASP A 40 16.06 -30.06 12.47
C ASP A 40 17.48 -30.51 12.06
N HIS A 41 18.07 -29.85 11.07
CA HIS A 41 19.37 -30.25 10.54
C HIS A 41 20.48 -30.14 11.62
N PRO A 42 21.40 -31.12 11.76
CA PRO A 42 22.39 -31.15 12.86
C PRO A 42 23.37 -29.97 12.87
N LYS A 43 23.61 -29.34 11.72
CA LYS A 43 24.42 -28.11 11.62
C LYS A 43 23.66 -26.84 11.99
N LEU A 44 22.32 -26.86 12.06
CA LEU A 44 21.47 -25.69 12.23
C LEU A 44 21.12 -25.48 13.70
N GLN A 45 21.41 -24.28 14.20
CA GLN A 45 20.91 -23.76 15.46
C GLN A 45 19.98 -22.59 15.17
N THR A 46 18.82 -22.54 15.82
CA THR A 46 17.91 -21.39 15.78
C THR A 46 17.99 -20.60 17.08
N VAL A 47 18.05 -19.27 16.96
CA VAL A 47 18.04 -18.36 18.10
C VAL A 47 16.85 -17.43 17.94
N MET A 48 15.93 -17.47 18.90
CA MET A 48 14.70 -16.68 18.86
C MET A 48 14.96 -15.25 19.30
N ILE A 49 14.70 -14.30 18.40
CA ILE A 49 14.86 -12.86 18.66
C ILE A 49 13.48 -12.21 18.70
N LYS A 50 13.15 -11.58 19.83
CA LYS A 50 11.86 -10.89 20.03
C LYS A 50 11.82 -9.52 19.35
N ASP A 51 12.93 -8.79 19.40
CA ASP A 51 13.06 -7.45 18.87
C ASP A 51 14.42 -7.31 18.15
N PHE A 52 14.39 -7.20 16.83
CA PHE A 52 15.60 -7.14 16.00
C PHE A 52 16.31 -5.78 16.05
N LEU A 53 15.73 -4.79 16.75
CA LEU A 53 16.42 -3.52 17.06
C LEU A 53 17.31 -3.64 18.28
N LYS A 54 17.21 -4.72 19.07
CA LYS A 54 17.94 -4.89 20.32
C LYS A 54 18.78 -6.16 20.29
N TRP A 55 20.09 -5.96 20.32
CA TRP A 55 21.09 -7.03 20.36
C TRP A 55 21.95 -6.86 21.60
N SER A 56 21.73 -7.72 22.58
CA SER A 56 22.49 -7.72 23.83
C SER A 56 23.71 -8.64 23.74
N ASP A 57 24.70 -8.38 24.59
CA ASP A 57 25.96 -9.14 24.60
C ASP A 57 25.72 -10.63 24.88
N ASP A 58 24.73 -11.01 25.69
CA ASP A 58 24.38 -12.42 25.96
C ASP A 58 23.93 -13.19 24.71
N ILE A 59 23.31 -12.51 23.74
CA ILE A 59 22.90 -13.10 22.46
C ILE A 59 24.09 -13.18 21.50
N LEU A 60 24.95 -12.16 21.48
CA LEU A 60 26.00 -12.01 20.47
C LEU A 60 27.33 -12.67 20.86
N LEU A 61 27.72 -12.64 22.14
CA LEU A 61 28.99 -13.20 22.64
C LEU A 61 29.19 -14.68 22.25
N PRO A 62 28.18 -15.58 22.31
CA PRO A 62 28.33 -16.98 21.90
C PRO A 62 28.68 -17.19 20.42
N HIS A 63 28.61 -16.13 19.62
CA HIS A 63 28.72 -16.17 18.18
C HIS A 63 29.86 -15.34 17.65
N VAL A 64 30.69 -14.74 18.51
CA VAL A 64 31.85 -13.96 18.06
C VAL A 64 32.75 -14.81 17.18
N ASP A 65 32.93 -16.11 17.44
CA ASP A 65 33.74 -17.04 16.64
C ASP A 65 33.26 -17.24 15.18
N ALA A 66 32.07 -16.75 14.81
CA ALA A 66 31.55 -16.88 13.46
C ALA A 66 32.42 -16.18 12.41
N ALA A 67 32.51 -16.78 11.22
CA ALA A 67 33.32 -16.25 10.13
C ALA A 67 32.57 -15.25 9.25
N ALA A 68 31.25 -15.41 9.14
CA ALA A 68 30.41 -14.60 8.27
C ALA A 68 28.94 -14.54 8.73
N MET A 69 28.20 -13.56 8.22
CA MET A 69 26.74 -13.44 8.29
C MET A 69 26.17 -13.36 6.87
N ILE A 70 25.08 -14.09 6.62
CA ILE A 70 24.23 -13.92 5.44
C ILE A 70 22.94 -13.22 5.88
N CYS A 71 22.73 -12.00 5.40
CA CYS A 71 21.52 -11.23 5.63
C CYS A 71 20.66 -11.24 4.37
N ALA A 72 19.67 -12.13 4.36
CA ALA A 72 18.62 -12.23 3.33
C ALA A 72 17.28 -11.61 3.81
N MET A 73 17.34 -10.66 4.75
CA MET A 73 16.17 -9.87 5.12
C MET A 73 15.89 -8.82 4.05
N GLY A 74 14.62 -8.69 3.70
CA GLY A 74 14.13 -7.63 2.86
C GLY A 74 12.63 -7.74 2.63
N SER A 75 12.02 -6.67 2.15
CA SER A 75 10.62 -6.63 1.74
C SER A 75 10.48 -6.19 0.28
N TYR A 76 9.38 -6.57 -0.37
CA TYR A 76 9.14 -6.17 -1.76
C TYR A 76 8.80 -4.69 -1.91
N ARG A 77 8.12 -4.10 -0.92
CA ARG A 77 7.57 -2.73 -1.00
C ARG A 77 8.42 -1.68 -0.28
N GLY A 78 9.45 -2.08 0.44
CA GLY A 78 10.29 -1.19 1.24
C GLY A 78 9.68 -1.03 2.62
N ASN A 79 10.27 -1.68 3.61
CA ASN A 79 9.93 -1.59 5.01
C ASN A 79 11.20 -1.14 5.72
N VAL A 80 11.17 0.08 6.27
CA VAL A 80 12.34 0.70 6.92
C VAL A 80 12.98 -0.23 7.93
N ASN A 81 12.18 -0.94 8.72
CA ASN A 81 12.72 -1.81 9.75
C ASN A 81 13.43 -3.03 9.16
N VAL A 82 12.76 -3.78 8.28
CA VAL A 82 13.31 -5.04 7.72
C VAL A 82 14.41 -4.79 6.70
N ASP A 83 14.25 -3.78 5.85
CA ASP A 83 15.19 -3.44 4.77
C ASP A 83 16.37 -2.58 5.25
N MET A 84 16.31 -1.97 6.45
CA MET A 84 17.37 -1.08 6.93
C MET A 84 17.67 -1.18 8.43
N GLU A 85 16.69 -0.93 9.32
CA GLU A 85 17.01 -0.77 10.75
C GLU A 85 17.43 -2.07 11.44
N TYR A 86 16.76 -3.19 11.18
CA TYR A 86 17.09 -4.49 11.79
C TYR A 86 18.48 -4.98 11.38
N PRO A 87 18.87 -5.00 10.09
CA PRO A 87 20.24 -5.37 9.73
C PRO A 87 21.26 -4.37 10.27
N LEU A 88 20.99 -3.06 10.27
CA LEU A 88 21.93 -2.07 10.83
C LEU A 88 22.12 -2.24 12.33
N ALA A 89 21.04 -2.46 13.09
CA ALA A 89 21.10 -2.70 14.53
C ALA A 89 22.02 -3.90 14.86
N PHE A 90 21.92 -4.99 14.09
CA PHE A 90 22.83 -6.13 14.23
C PHE A 90 24.27 -5.73 13.90
N GLN A 91 24.50 -5.06 12.76
CA GLN A 91 25.83 -4.66 12.32
C GLN A 91 26.54 -3.78 13.36
N THR A 92 25.87 -2.72 13.83
CA THR A 92 26.42 -1.80 14.82
C THR A 92 26.75 -2.51 16.14
N ALA A 93 25.82 -3.33 16.65
CA ALA A 93 26.03 -4.05 17.90
C ALA A 93 27.17 -5.07 17.79
N PHE A 94 27.19 -5.86 16.71
CA PHE A 94 28.15 -6.94 16.55
C PHE A 94 29.55 -6.45 16.16
N ALA A 95 29.65 -5.41 15.32
CA ALA A 95 30.94 -4.80 14.99
C ALA A 95 31.61 -4.21 16.24
N THR A 96 30.86 -3.43 17.04
CA THR A 96 31.33 -2.87 18.32
C THR A 96 31.76 -3.98 19.30
N LEU A 97 31.03 -5.09 19.34
CA LEU A 97 31.40 -6.22 20.19
C LEU A 97 32.72 -6.86 19.73
N LEU A 98 32.91 -7.03 18.41
CA LEU A 98 34.10 -7.66 17.84
C LEU A 98 35.38 -6.84 18.04
N GLU A 99 35.30 -5.51 18.14
CA GLU A 99 36.45 -4.65 18.49
C GLU A 99 37.01 -4.95 19.88
N LYS A 100 36.15 -5.39 20.80
CA LYS A 100 36.54 -5.77 22.17
C LYS A 100 37.13 -7.17 22.25
N GLN A 101 37.09 -7.94 21.16
CA GLN A 101 37.59 -9.31 21.12
C GLN A 101 39.06 -9.35 20.68
N PRO A 102 39.80 -10.46 20.96
CA PRO A 102 41.15 -10.64 20.46
C PRO A 102 41.25 -10.49 18.94
N LYS A 103 42.41 -10.01 18.46
CA LYS A 103 42.66 -9.83 17.02
C LYS A 103 42.34 -11.10 16.24
N ARG A 104 41.61 -10.93 15.15
CA ARG A 104 41.03 -11.99 14.34
C ARG A 104 40.95 -11.56 12.88
N GLN A 105 40.61 -12.51 12.02
CA GLN A 105 40.18 -12.16 10.67
C GLN A 105 38.89 -11.33 10.72
N PRO A 106 38.77 -10.27 9.90
CA PRO A 106 37.56 -9.46 9.85
C PRO A 106 36.32 -10.31 9.61
N PHE A 107 35.29 -10.07 10.40
CA PHE A 107 33.98 -10.65 10.22
C PHE A 107 33.37 -10.16 8.92
N ARG A 108 32.72 -11.09 8.21
CA ARG A 108 32.22 -10.81 6.87
C ARG A 108 30.70 -10.78 6.82
N PHE A 109 30.14 -9.63 6.54
CA PHE A 109 28.71 -9.42 6.42
C PHE A 109 28.29 -9.36 4.96
N ILE A 110 27.46 -10.32 4.54
CA ILE A 110 26.95 -10.42 3.18
C ILE A 110 25.49 -10.02 3.23
N HIS A 111 25.14 -8.93 2.56
CA HIS A 111 23.74 -8.56 2.38
C HIS A 111 23.26 -8.93 0.99
N LEU A 112 22.11 -9.59 0.94
CA LEU A 112 21.42 -9.88 -0.31
C LEU A 112 20.59 -8.66 -0.74
N SER A 113 21.22 -7.83 -1.57
CA SER A 113 20.60 -6.67 -2.23
C SER A 113 19.95 -7.09 -3.56
N GLY A 114 19.88 -6.18 -4.55
CA GLY A 114 19.36 -6.46 -5.89
C GLY A 114 19.98 -5.59 -6.98
N LYS A 115 20.04 -6.12 -8.21
CA LYS A 115 20.66 -5.49 -9.40
C LYS A 115 20.16 -4.07 -9.67
N TRP A 116 18.91 -3.78 -9.32
CA TRP A 116 18.27 -2.48 -9.55
C TRP A 116 18.26 -1.55 -8.34
N VAL A 117 18.89 -1.90 -7.22
CA VAL A 117 18.98 -1.02 -6.05
C VAL A 117 19.74 0.26 -6.41
N VAL A 118 19.27 1.42 -5.91
CA VAL A 118 19.80 2.74 -6.27
C VAL A 118 20.25 3.48 -5.02
N GLN A 119 21.54 3.80 -4.95
CA GLN A 119 22.15 4.52 -3.84
C GLN A 119 21.89 6.03 -3.91
N GLU A 120 21.73 6.59 -5.11
CA GLU A 120 21.41 8.00 -5.31
C GLU A 120 19.97 8.31 -4.88
N GLN A 121 19.83 8.95 -3.72
CA GLN A 121 18.53 9.16 -3.08
C GLN A 121 17.65 10.18 -3.82
N ASP A 122 18.25 11.05 -4.63
CA ASP A 122 17.54 12.05 -5.42
C ASP A 122 17.15 11.56 -6.84
N ALA A 123 17.62 10.38 -7.25
CA ALA A 123 17.34 9.82 -8.58
C ALA A 123 15.84 9.57 -8.80
N LYS A 124 15.24 10.11 -9.85
CA LYS A 124 13.82 9.83 -10.15
C LYS A 124 13.69 8.49 -10.86
N LEU A 125 12.90 7.56 -10.31
CA LEU A 125 12.79 6.21 -10.85
C LEU A 125 11.35 5.91 -11.26
N TRP A 126 11.16 5.49 -12.51
CA TRP A 126 9.83 5.20 -13.07
C TRP A 126 9.17 3.95 -12.50
N VAL A 127 9.92 3.05 -11.85
CA VAL A 127 9.43 1.79 -11.29
C VAL A 127 10.07 1.53 -9.92
N ASN A 128 9.23 1.21 -8.93
CA ASN A 128 9.61 0.80 -7.57
C ASN A 128 10.61 1.75 -6.89
N GLU A 129 10.41 3.07 -7.03
CA GLU A 129 11.35 4.08 -6.56
C GLU A 129 11.70 3.93 -5.06
N TYR A 130 10.69 3.90 -4.20
CA TYR A 130 10.87 3.85 -2.76
C TYR A 130 11.68 2.64 -2.27
N PRO A 131 11.29 1.37 -2.55
CA PRO A 131 12.07 0.21 -2.10
C PRO A 131 13.49 0.18 -2.67
N ARG A 132 13.69 0.63 -3.91
CA ARG A 132 15.01 0.67 -4.55
C ARG A 132 15.94 1.69 -3.91
N LYS A 133 15.41 2.86 -3.56
CA LYS A 133 16.13 3.91 -2.83
C LYS A 133 16.39 3.53 -1.38
N LEU A 134 15.39 3.00 -0.68
CA LEU A 134 15.52 2.57 0.72
C LEU A 134 16.62 1.51 0.87
N LYS A 135 16.64 0.49 0.00
CA LYS A 135 17.69 -0.53 0.00
C LYS A 135 19.05 0.08 -0.34
N GLY A 136 19.12 1.07 -1.24
CA GLY A 136 20.37 1.76 -1.56
C GLY A 136 20.86 2.65 -0.42
N LEU A 137 19.96 3.30 0.31
CA LEU A 137 20.28 4.05 1.53
C LEU A 137 20.85 3.11 2.60
N TYR A 138 20.24 1.94 2.76
CA TYR A 138 20.76 0.91 3.63
C TYR A 138 22.16 0.44 3.20
N GLU A 139 22.39 0.18 1.91
CA GLU A 139 23.73 -0.21 1.42
C GLU A 139 24.78 0.86 1.76
N ILE A 140 24.47 2.14 1.58
CA ILE A 140 25.36 3.25 1.97
C ILE A 140 25.69 3.16 3.47
N ARG A 141 24.67 3.08 4.32
CA ARG A 141 24.85 3.02 5.78
C ARG A 141 25.60 1.77 6.24
N SER A 142 25.33 0.62 5.63
CA SER A 142 26.03 -0.64 5.93
C SER A 142 27.51 -0.57 5.54
N LEU A 143 27.83 0.08 4.42
CA LEU A 143 29.21 0.33 4.01
C LEU A 143 29.90 1.35 4.92
N ASP A 144 29.19 2.32 5.47
CA ASP A 144 29.75 3.27 6.44
C ASP A 144 30.10 2.57 7.76
N VAL A 145 29.24 1.69 8.29
CA VAL A 145 29.59 0.82 9.43
C VAL A 145 30.86 -0.01 9.14
N ALA A 146 31.00 -0.53 7.92
CA ALA A 146 32.19 -1.29 7.52
C ALA A 146 33.47 -0.43 7.42
N LYS A 147 33.35 0.86 7.10
CA LYS A 147 34.48 1.80 7.12
C LYS A 147 34.86 2.16 8.55
N GLU A 148 33.87 2.42 9.40
CA GLU A 148 34.05 2.76 10.81
C GLU A 148 34.77 1.63 11.57
N HIS A 149 34.41 0.38 11.29
CA HIS A 149 34.97 -0.81 11.95
C HIS A 149 35.90 -1.64 11.04
N ALA A 150 36.68 -0.98 10.18
CA ALA A 150 37.41 -1.63 9.08
C ALA A 150 38.43 -2.71 9.48
N ASP A 151 38.90 -2.70 10.73
CA ASP A 151 39.83 -3.68 11.29
C ASP A 151 39.17 -5.02 11.62
N VAL A 152 37.88 -5.01 11.95
CA VAL A 152 37.13 -6.20 12.38
C VAL A 152 35.93 -6.52 11.51
N TRP A 153 35.52 -5.63 10.61
CA TRP A 153 34.31 -5.76 9.81
C TRP A 153 34.56 -5.53 8.32
N LYS A 154 33.94 -6.36 7.49
CA LYS A 154 33.86 -6.18 6.03
C LYS A 154 32.43 -6.47 5.57
N ALA A 155 31.88 -5.60 4.73
CA ALA A 155 30.53 -5.73 4.20
C ALA A 155 30.54 -5.91 2.67
N TRP A 156 29.69 -6.78 2.15
CA TRP A 156 29.47 -7.01 0.72
C TRP A 156 27.98 -6.92 0.39
N MET A 157 27.66 -6.14 -0.64
CA MET A 157 26.29 -6.01 -1.16
C MET A 157 26.16 -6.88 -2.40
N LEU A 158 25.58 -8.07 -2.24
CA LEU A 158 25.34 -9.00 -3.34
C LEU A 158 24.11 -8.54 -4.11
N ARG A 159 24.24 -8.23 -5.41
CA ARG A 159 23.17 -7.65 -6.23
C ARG A 159 22.73 -8.60 -7.37
N PRO A 160 22.00 -9.70 -7.07
CA PRO A 160 21.47 -10.58 -8.11
C PRO A 160 20.43 -9.87 -8.98
N GLY A 161 20.21 -10.40 -10.19
CA GLY A 161 19.06 -10.05 -11.04
C GLY A 161 17.72 -10.49 -10.43
N GLY A 162 16.66 -10.48 -11.23
CA GLY A 162 15.34 -10.95 -10.79
C GLY A 162 15.42 -12.43 -10.41
N VAL A 163 14.87 -12.82 -9.25
CA VAL A 163 14.99 -14.21 -8.78
C VAL A 163 13.66 -14.93 -8.97
N ILE A 164 13.63 -15.95 -9.84
CA ILE A 164 12.46 -16.82 -10.02
C ILE A 164 12.40 -17.78 -8.84
N THR A 165 11.53 -17.46 -7.88
CA THR A 165 11.20 -18.35 -6.76
C THR A 165 10.09 -19.32 -7.16
N GLN A 166 9.93 -20.43 -6.43
CA GLN A 166 8.87 -21.42 -6.68
C GLN A 166 7.46 -20.80 -6.70
N ARG A 167 7.22 -19.76 -5.90
CA ARG A 167 5.97 -18.99 -5.85
C ARG A 167 5.79 -18.03 -7.03
N MET A 168 6.88 -17.57 -7.65
CA MET A 168 6.90 -16.63 -8.77
C MET A 168 7.21 -17.31 -10.11
N ARG A 169 6.99 -18.62 -10.21
CA ARG A 169 7.49 -19.42 -11.34
C ARG A 169 6.93 -18.95 -12.69
N VAL A 170 5.60 -18.79 -12.78
CA VAL A 170 4.91 -18.34 -14.00
C VAL A 170 5.23 -16.88 -14.35
N PRO A 171 5.04 -15.88 -13.46
CA PRO A 171 5.39 -14.49 -13.77
C PRO A 171 6.91 -14.28 -13.94
N GLY A 172 7.75 -15.05 -13.26
CA GLY A 172 9.20 -15.00 -13.36
C GLY A 172 9.72 -15.53 -14.69
N TYR A 173 9.14 -16.62 -15.22
CA TYR A 173 9.46 -17.09 -16.57
C TYR A 173 8.97 -16.12 -17.64
N LEU A 174 7.79 -15.49 -17.46
CA LEU A 174 7.32 -14.46 -18.38
C LEU A 174 8.25 -13.24 -18.38
N ALA A 175 8.72 -12.81 -17.21
CA ALA A 175 9.72 -11.75 -17.08
C ALA A 175 11.08 -12.14 -17.70
N GLN A 176 11.50 -13.41 -17.58
CA GLN A 176 12.71 -13.92 -18.22
C GLN A 176 12.59 -13.86 -19.75
N VAL A 177 11.45 -14.25 -20.33
CA VAL A 177 11.19 -14.16 -21.77
C VAL A 177 11.19 -12.70 -22.25
N LEU A 178 10.66 -11.77 -21.46
CA LEU A 178 10.56 -10.36 -21.82
C LEU A 178 11.86 -9.57 -21.63
N LEU A 179 12.65 -9.90 -20.61
CA LEU A 179 13.86 -9.15 -20.21
C LEU A 179 15.16 -9.82 -20.65
N GLY A 180 15.12 -11.09 -21.04
CA GLY A 180 16.29 -11.90 -21.41
C GLY A 180 16.96 -12.61 -20.22
N ASP A 181 17.74 -13.64 -20.53
CA ASP A 181 18.38 -14.53 -19.55
C ASP A 181 19.40 -13.83 -18.63
N ASP A 182 19.95 -12.68 -19.05
CA ASP A 182 20.93 -11.90 -18.26
C ASP A 182 20.31 -11.06 -17.11
N TYR A 183 18.98 -11.02 -17.05
CA TYR A 183 18.24 -10.17 -16.11
C TYR A 183 17.48 -10.96 -15.05
N VAL A 184 17.32 -12.27 -15.23
CA VAL A 184 16.54 -13.13 -14.35
C VAL A 184 17.30 -14.44 -14.11
N ILE A 185 17.46 -14.82 -12.85
CA ILE A 185 18.10 -16.06 -12.41
C ILE A 185 17.10 -16.93 -11.66
N LYS A 186 17.20 -18.24 -11.75
CA LYS A 186 16.39 -19.14 -10.89
C LYS A 186 16.89 -19.05 -9.45
N ASN A 187 16.02 -19.29 -8.48
CA ASN A 187 16.40 -19.31 -7.05
C ASN A 187 17.53 -20.31 -6.76
N GLU A 188 17.56 -21.42 -7.50
CA GLU A 188 18.61 -22.44 -7.44
C GLU A 188 19.93 -21.96 -8.09
N GLU A 189 19.86 -21.03 -9.06
CA GLU A 189 21.01 -20.51 -9.82
C GLU A 189 21.76 -19.36 -9.09
N LEU A 190 21.17 -18.78 -8.04
CA LEU A 190 21.91 -17.96 -7.05
C LEU A 190 23.14 -18.69 -6.50
N ALA A 191 23.16 -20.03 -6.61
CA ALA A 191 24.23 -20.92 -6.22
C ALA A 191 25.22 -21.29 -7.33
N MET A 192 24.90 -21.06 -8.61
CA MET A 192 25.64 -21.66 -9.74
C MET A 192 26.26 -20.62 -10.69
N GLY A 193 25.86 -19.35 -10.60
CA GLY A 193 26.43 -18.26 -11.41
C GLY A 193 27.68 -17.61 -10.79
N SER A 194 28.32 -16.71 -11.52
CA SER A 194 29.49 -15.89 -11.10
C SER A 194 29.24 -14.94 -9.90
N CYS A 195 28.04 -14.99 -9.31
CA CYS A 195 27.60 -14.26 -8.11
C CYS A 195 27.31 -15.21 -6.92
N ASN A 196 28.00 -16.37 -6.85
CA ASN A 196 27.74 -17.43 -5.89
C ASN A 196 28.21 -17.10 -4.46
N ILE A 197 27.27 -17.12 -3.50
CA ILE A 197 27.56 -16.95 -2.07
C ILE A 197 28.48 -18.05 -1.52
N LEU A 198 28.39 -19.27 -2.04
CA LEU A 198 29.24 -20.41 -1.69
C LEU A 198 30.64 -20.32 -2.31
N THR A 199 30.77 -19.93 -3.59
CA THR A 199 32.09 -19.69 -4.21
C THR A 199 32.83 -18.57 -3.48
N TRP A 200 32.10 -17.55 -3.02
CA TRP A 200 32.68 -16.51 -2.18
C TRP A 200 33.07 -17.03 -0.79
N LEU A 201 32.24 -17.87 -0.15
CA LEU A 201 32.57 -18.55 1.10
C LEU A 201 33.80 -19.46 0.94
N ASP A 202 33.97 -20.08 -0.23
CA ASP A 202 35.10 -20.95 -0.56
C ASP A 202 36.41 -20.20 -0.74
N ASN A 203 36.34 -18.95 -1.19
CA ASN A 203 37.48 -18.05 -1.36
C ASN A 203 37.88 -17.32 -0.07
N ILE A 204 37.30 -17.69 1.07
CA ILE A 204 37.74 -17.23 2.39
C ILE A 204 39.13 -17.86 2.66
N PRO A 205 40.23 -17.08 2.76
CA PRO A 205 41.54 -17.62 3.08
C PRO A 205 41.48 -18.31 4.44
N PHE A 206 41.72 -19.63 4.43
CA PHE A 206 41.77 -20.47 5.61
C PHE A 206 43.23 -20.56 6.06
N HIS A 207 43.71 -19.58 6.84
CA HIS A 207 44.98 -19.77 7.53
C HIS A 207 44.74 -20.65 8.76
N ARG A 208 45.16 -21.92 8.67
CA ARG A 208 45.50 -22.68 9.89
C ARG A 208 46.56 -21.87 10.65
N PRO A 209 46.55 -21.86 12.00
CA PRO A 209 47.63 -21.28 12.76
C PRO A 209 48.89 -22.13 12.50
N SER A 210 49.70 -21.74 11.51
CA SER A 210 51.04 -22.27 11.36
C SER A 210 51.99 -21.39 12.15
N THR A 211 52.58 -22.00 13.15
CA THR A 211 53.80 -21.56 13.82
C THR A 211 54.87 -21.11 12.81
N SER A 212 55.59 -20.06 13.19
CA SER A 212 56.82 -19.49 12.60
C SER A 212 56.72 -18.53 11.40
N GLU A 213 57.18 -17.31 11.68
CA GLU A 213 57.51 -16.16 10.83
C GLU A 213 58.53 -16.52 9.69
N PRO A 214 58.70 -15.70 8.62
CA PRO A 214 59.53 -14.50 8.75
C PRO A 214 59.09 -13.25 7.95
N LYS A 215 59.49 -12.10 8.51
CA LYS A 215 59.30 -10.73 8.02
C LYS A 215 59.92 -10.48 6.64
N ALA A 216 59.23 -9.69 5.81
CA ALA A 216 59.76 -9.11 4.57
C ALA A 216 59.88 -7.58 4.64
N LYS A 217 60.88 -7.07 3.92
CA LYS A 217 61.62 -5.82 4.13
C LYS A 217 60.92 -4.57 3.60
N ARG A 218 61.18 -3.46 4.30
CA ARG A 218 60.84 -2.07 3.97
C ARG A 218 61.62 -1.59 2.73
N LEU A 219 60.92 -1.12 1.69
CA LEU A 219 61.54 -0.41 0.57
C LEU A 219 61.40 1.11 0.77
N LYS A 220 62.55 1.81 0.74
CA LYS A 220 62.68 3.28 0.72
C LYS A 220 62.51 3.78 -0.71
N THR A 221 61.88 4.95 -0.89
CA THR A 221 62.37 5.97 -1.83
C THR A 221 62.04 7.38 -1.34
N SER A 222 63.03 8.24 -1.52
CA SER A 222 63.21 9.62 -1.07
C SER A 222 62.71 10.63 -2.10
N HIS A 223 62.16 11.76 -1.64
CA HIS A 223 62.76 13.09 -1.86
C HIS A 223 61.96 14.19 -1.14
N GLU A 224 62.66 14.94 -0.30
CA GLU A 224 62.29 16.24 0.24
C GLU A 224 63.31 17.28 -0.31
N PRO A 225 63.02 18.60 -0.25
CA PRO A 225 63.78 19.38 0.71
C PRO A 225 63.02 20.52 1.44
N SER A 226 63.07 20.45 2.77
CA SER A 226 63.21 21.47 3.84
C SER A 226 62.97 22.98 3.64
N ARG A 227 62.27 23.60 4.63
CA ARG A 227 62.73 24.62 5.64
C ARG A 227 61.48 25.34 6.22
N GLY A 228 61.26 25.56 7.51
CA GLY A 228 62.00 25.26 8.74
C GLY A 228 61.29 25.82 10.00
N ARG A 229 61.95 25.62 11.15
CA ARG A 229 61.80 26.23 12.50
C ARG A 229 60.55 25.95 13.35
N LEU A 230 60.79 25.25 14.46
CA LEU A 230 60.08 25.38 15.76
C LEU A 230 60.57 26.66 16.49
N PRO A 231 59.80 27.22 17.44
CA PRO A 231 59.90 26.80 18.85
C PRO A 231 58.57 26.82 19.67
N THR A 232 58.63 26.18 20.85
CA THR A 232 57.58 25.93 21.87
C THR A 232 57.37 27.13 22.86
N PRO A 233 56.58 27.01 23.97
CA PRO A 233 55.28 27.65 24.31
C PRO A 233 55.39 28.88 25.27
N PRO A 234 54.29 29.45 25.86
CA PRO A 234 53.91 29.04 27.25
C PRO A 234 52.42 29.23 27.72
N HIS A 235 52.11 28.51 28.81
CA HIS A 235 51.23 28.71 30.00
C HIS A 235 49.92 29.55 30.02
N ASP A 236 48.90 28.88 30.59
CA ASP A 236 47.85 29.27 31.56
C ASP A 236 47.08 30.59 31.46
N THR A 237 45.73 30.50 31.49
CA THR A 237 44.92 31.02 32.61
C THR A 237 43.41 30.70 32.53
N MET A 238 42.84 30.34 33.68
CA MET A 238 41.44 30.54 34.17
C MET A 238 40.30 29.71 33.53
N SER A 239 39.27 29.20 34.22
CA SER A 239 38.97 28.81 35.61
C SER A 239 37.53 28.24 35.59
N SER A 240 37.24 27.18 36.34
CA SER A 240 35.86 26.80 36.79
C SER A 240 35.64 27.42 38.18
N PRO A 241 34.41 27.69 38.71
CA PRO A 241 33.58 26.61 39.30
C PRO A 241 32.03 26.87 39.55
N ASN A 242 31.32 25.74 39.73
CA ASN A 242 30.21 25.37 40.65
C ASN A 242 29.36 26.38 41.51
N LYS A 243 28.07 25.99 41.65
CA LYS A 243 27.12 26.02 42.83
C LYS A 243 26.21 27.25 43.15
N ARG A 244 24.90 26.93 43.34
CA ARG A 244 23.69 27.53 44.01
C ARG A 244 23.93 28.40 45.29
N PRO A 245 22.92 29.01 46.02
CA PRO A 245 21.45 29.32 45.83
C PRO A 245 20.89 30.70 46.40
N ARG A 246 19.53 30.90 46.40
CA ARG A 246 18.61 31.82 47.19
C ARG A 246 18.53 33.31 46.73
N SER A 247 17.47 34.12 46.93
CA SER A 247 16.26 34.25 47.82
C SER A 247 15.19 35.15 47.12
N VAL A 248 13.87 34.96 47.24
CA VAL A 248 12.82 35.48 48.19
C VAL A 248 12.83 36.99 48.52
N SER A 249 11.73 37.68 48.13
CA SER A 249 11.02 38.82 48.76
C SER A 249 9.83 39.15 47.83
N ASP A 250 8.57 38.81 48.14
CA ASP A 250 7.60 39.41 49.07
C ASP A 250 7.32 40.89 48.81
N ASP A 251 6.14 41.20 48.27
CA ASP A 251 5.26 42.26 48.76
C ASP A 251 3.86 42.11 48.14
N GLY A 252 2.85 42.10 49.00
CA GLY A 252 1.44 42.04 48.63
C GLY A 252 0.74 43.39 48.80
N SER A 253 -0.45 43.52 48.24
CA SER A 253 -1.60 44.20 48.86
C SER A 253 -2.79 44.23 47.89
N ASP A 254 -3.86 43.54 48.31
CA ASP A 254 -5.27 43.99 48.41
C ASP A 254 -5.91 44.95 47.40
N GLY A 255 -7.13 44.57 47.00
CA GLY A 255 -8.11 45.44 46.33
C GLY A 255 -9.42 44.78 45.89
N LEU A 256 -10.13 44.17 46.86
CA LEU A 256 -11.59 44.09 47.07
C LEU A 256 -12.62 44.29 45.91
N SER A 257 -13.48 43.26 45.77
CA SER A 257 -14.98 43.28 45.70
C SER A 257 -15.67 43.96 44.49
N GLN A 258 -16.82 43.54 43.92
CA GLN A 258 -18.00 42.87 44.48
C GLN A 258 -18.99 42.48 43.33
N SER A 259 -19.66 41.32 43.47
CA SER A 259 -21.08 40.97 43.12
C SER A 259 -21.61 41.16 41.67
N PHE A 260 -22.40 40.26 41.04
CA PHE A 260 -23.65 39.56 41.42
C PHE A 260 -23.83 38.28 40.54
N VAL A 261 -24.24 37.08 41.04
CA VAL A 261 -25.62 36.52 41.27
C VAL A 261 -26.40 36.37 39.94
N GLU A 262 -27.03 35.26 39.50
CA GLU A 262 -27.71 34.07 40.08
C GLU A 262 -27.84 32.99 38.96
N ASP A 263 -27.58 31.70 39.23
CA ASP A 263 -28.53 30.58 39.44
C ASP A 263 -29.12 29.91 38.18
N ASP A 264 -28.92 28.59 38.07
CA ASP A 264 -30.07 27.67 38.11
C ASP A 264 -29.68 26.27 38.59
N VAL A 265 -30.64 25.67 39.27
CA VAL A 265 -30.56 24.69 40.34
C VAL A 265 -30.77 23.25 39.82
N THR A 266 -30.03 22.31 40.40
CA THR A 266 -30.29 20.85 40.29
C THR A 266 -31.35 20.44 41.33
N PRO A 267 -32.10 19.33 41.15
CA PRO A 267 -31.98 18.33 42.22
C PRO A 267 -32.03 16.85 41.77
N LYS A 268 -31.14 16.06 42.38
CA LYS A 268 -31.23 14.59 42.51
C LYS A 268 -32.14 14.21 43.69
N ALA A 269 -32.70 13.00 43.66
CA ALA A 269 -33.18 12.25 44.83
C ALA A 269 -33.07 10.71 44.58
N PRO A 270 -33.28 9.79 45.56
CA PRO A 270 -32.18 9.07 46.24
C PRO A 270 -32.26 7.52 46.21
N LYS A 271 -31.22 6.87 46.76
CA LYS A 271 -30.96 5.41 46.90
C LYS A 271 -31.96 4.66 47.82
N ARG A 272 -32.20 3.35 47.56
CA ARG A 272 -32.00 2.24 48.54
C ARG A 272 -32.15 0.80 47.99
N ARG A 273 -31.14 -0.02 48.35
CA ARG A 273 -31.07 -1.47 48.73
C ARG A 273 -31.73 -2.54 47.83
N GLY A 274 -31.10 -3.70 47.56
CA GLY A 274 -29.83 -4.23 48.06
C GLY A 274 -29.51 -5.68 47.59
N ARG A 275 -28.30 -6.14 47.99
CA ARG A 275 -27.79 -7.52 48.24
C ARG A 275 -27.92 -8.57 47.10
N LEU A 276 -26.91 -9.37 46.72
CA LEU A 276 -26.01 -10.25 47.50
C LEU A 276 -24.71 -10.64 46.71
N TYR A 277 -23.56 -10.66 47.43
CA TYR A 277 -22.37 -11.58 47.45
C TYR A 277 -21.76 -12.20 46.16
N HIS A 278 -20.45 -12.49 46.01
CA HIS A 278 -19.24 -12.47 46.87
C HIS A 278 -17.96 -12.55 45.99
N ASP A 279 -16.90 -11.82 46.38
CA ASP A 279 -15.43 -12.09 46.44
C ASP A 279 -14.67 -12.81 45.28
N ILE A 280 -13.40 -12.52 44.95
CA ILE A 280 -12.23 -12.22 45.81
C ILE A 280 -11.28 -11.20 45.15
N SER A 281 -10.69 -10.37 46.01
CA SER A 281 -9.71 -9.30 45.82
C SER A 281 -8.26 -9.75 45.55
N SER A 282 -7.46 -8.87 44.91
CA SER A 282 -6.23 -8.35 45.52
C SER A 282 -5.74 -7.09 44.80
N ALA A 283 -5.55 -6.03 45.57
CA ALA A 283 -5.17 -4.68 45.15
C ALA A 283 -3.65 -4.47 45.19
N SER A 284 -3.17 -3.52 44.38
CA SER A 284 -2.14 -2.58 44.79
C SER A 284 -2.18 -1.33 43.90
N ASP A 285 -2.54 -0.21 44.51
CA ASP A 285 -2.48 1.16 44.00
C ASP A 285 -1.05 1.59 43.70
N VAL A 286 -0.80 2.28 42.58
CA VAL A 286 -0.12 3.59 42.56
C VAL A 286 -0.12 4.24 41.16
N SER A 287 -0.74 5.41 41.09
CA SER A 287 -0.48 6.56 40.21
C SER A 287 -0.15 6.31 38.72
N SER A 288 -1.15 6.40 37.84
CA SER A 288 -0.92 6.80 36.46
C SER A 288 -1.23 8.28 36.28
N ARG A 289 -0.16 9.08 36.24
CA ARG A 289 -0.13 10.43 35.69
C ARG A 289 -0.96 10.49 34.41
N SER A 290 -1.82 11.49 34.31
CA SER A 290 -2.52 11.88 33.10
C SER A 290 -1.52 12.05 31.94
N GLY A 291 -1.41 11.03 31.10
CA GLY A 291 -0.75 11.12 29.82
C GLY A 291 -1.61 11.98 28.91
N ARG A 292 -1.12 13.20 28.62
CA ARG A 292 -1.62 14.04 27.53
C ARG A 292 -1.88 13.17 26.31
N SER A 293 -3.14 13.00 25.94
CA SER A 293 -3.49 12.52 24.62
C SER A 293 -2.87 13.48 23.61
N SER A 294 -1.94 13.01 22.79
CA SER A 294 -1.51 13.76 21.61
C SER A 294 -2.74 13.95 20.73
N THR A 295 -3.37 15.11 20.82
CA THR A 295 -4.41 15.56 19.91
C THR A 295 -3.84 15.48 18.50
N SER A 296 -4.25 14.47 17.74
CA SER A 296 -4.00 14.42 16.31
C SER A 296 -4.63 15.66 15.70
N LYS A 297 -3.84 16.51 15.03
CA LYS A 297 -4.33 17.68 14.28
C LYS A 297 -5.18 17.30 13.05
N ALA A 298 -5.54 16.03 12.86
CA ALA A 298 -6.39 15.56 11.77
C ALA A 298 -7.86 15.63 12.18
N SER A 299 -8.71 16.27 11.36
CA SER A 299 -10.15 16.27 11.55
C SER A 299 -10.73 14.88 11.32
N SER A 300 -11.66 14.45 12.19
CA SER A 300 -12.35 13.17 12.01
C SER A 300 -13.19 13.17 10.73
N PRO A 301 -13.43 12.00 10.10
CA PRO A 301 -14.17 11.92 8.83
C PRO A 301 -15.59 12.51 8.89
N SER A 302 -16.30 12.35 10.01
CA SER A 302 -17.61 13.00 10.20
C SER A 302 -17.51 14.53 10.34
N LYS A 303 -16.41 15.05 10.90
CA LYS A 303 -16.17 16.50 10.92
C LYS A 303 -15.91 17.03 9.51
N GLN A 304 -15.15 16.30 8.69
CA GLN A 304 -14.93 16.67 7.28
C GLN A 304 -16.25 16.77 6.49
N GLN A 305 -17.20 15.86 6.72
CA GLN A 305 -18.52 15.93 6.08
C GLN A 305 -19.30 17.19 6.47
N ARG A 306 -19.27 17.56 7.76
CA ARG A 306 -19.93 18.80 8.23
C ARG A 306 -19.28 20.04 7.62
N ASP A 307 -17.96 20.09 7.60
CA ASP A 307 -17.22 21.22 7.04
C ASP A 307 -17.49 21.34 5.52
N ALA A 308 -17.44 20.22 4.78
CA ALA A 308 -17.76 20.18 3.35
C ALA A 308 -19.22 20.57 3.05
N ALA A 309 -20.17 20.23 3.93
CA ALA A 309 -21.57 20.62 3.76
C ALA A 309 -21.78 22.15 3.85
N GLY A 310 -20.88 22.89 4.50
CA GLY A 310 -20.91 24.36 4.55
C GLY A 310 -20.12 25.07 3.44
N GLU A 311 -19.34 24.34 2.64
CA GLU A 311 -18.49 24.92 1.58
C GLU A 311 -19.13 24.90 0.20
N ASP A 312 -18.95 25.96 -0.59
CA ASP A 312 -19.45 26.05 -1.97
C ASP A 312 -18.86 24.94 -2.87
N THR A 313 -17.56 24.65 -2.70
CA THR A 313 -16.86 23.56 -3.43
C THR A 313 -17.00 22.19 -2.76
N GLY A 314 -17.80 22.09 -1.70
CA GLY A 314 -17.93 20.88 -0.91
C GLY A 314 -18.96 19.89 -1.45
N TYR A 315 -19.52 19.09 -0.56
CA TYR A 315 -20.49 18.04 -0.89
C TYR A 315 -21.37 17.72 0.32
N ARG A 316 -22.47 17.01 0.07
CA ARG A 316 -23.30 16.37 1.10
C ARG A 316 -23.28 14.87 0.90
N VAL A 317 -23.30 14.12 2.00
CA VAL A 317 -23.39 12.66 1.99
C VAL A 317 -24.74 12.26 2.57
N VAL A 318 -25.46 11.38 1.87
CA VAL A 318 -26.79 10.92 2.26
C VAL A 318 -26.96 9.42 2.04
N SER A 319 -27.87 8.80 2.80
CA SER A 319 -28.27 7.42 2.55
C SER A 319 -29.01 7.32 1.21
N ILE A 320 -28.69 6.30 0.42
CA ILE A 320 -29.38 6.02 -0.84
C ILE A 320 -30.84 5.61 -0.64
N GLU A 321 -31.20 5.03 0.51
CA GLU A 321 -32.57 4.57 0.76
C GLU A 321 -33.47 5.72 1.22
N ARG A 322 -32.97 6.59 2.10
CA ARG A 322 -33.78 7.61 2.78
C ARG A 322 -34.18 8.78 1.86
N TYR A 323 -33.38 9.06 0.84
CA TYR A 323 -33.52 10.24 0.00
C TYR A 323 -33.85 9.85 -1.45
N GLU A 324 -34.79 8.93 -1.63
CA GLU A 324 -35.25 8.48 -2.95
C GLU A 324 -35.86 9.60 -3.78
N ASP A 325 -36.62 10.50 -3.15
CA ASP A 325 -37.22 11.68 -3.82
C ASP A 325 -36.18 12.65 -4.41
N TRP A 326 -34.93 12.56 -3.99
CA TRP A 326 -33.85 13.40 -4.51
C TRP A 326 -33.14 12.77 -5.71
N GLN A 327 -33.38 11.49 -5.99
CA GLN A 327 -32.69 10.75 -7.04
C GLN A 327 -33.34 11.04 -8.40
N PRO A 328 -32.54 11.28 -9.45
CA PRO A 328 -33.04 11.30 -10.81
C PRO A 328 -33.59 9.94 -11.21
N GLU A 329 -34.47 9.91 -12.21
CA GLU A 329 -35.19 8.69 -12.57
C GLU A 329 -34.24 7.59 -13.06
N SER A 330 -33.19 7.95 -13.81
CA SER A 330 -32.16 6.98 -14.22
C SER A 330 -31.39 6.37 -13.05
N LEU A 331 -31.20 7.09 -11.94
CA LEU A 331 -30.56 6.53 -10.74
C LEU A 331 -31.50 5.55 -10.03
N LYS A 332 -32.81 5.82 -10.00
CA LYS A 332 -33.79 4.87 -9.45
C LYS A 332 -33.85 3.59 -10.27
N GLU A 333 -33.83 3.70 -11.61
CA GLU A 333 -33.75 2.56 -12.52
C GLU A 333 -32.51 1.72 -12.25
N VAL A 334 -31.32 2.35 -12.20
CA VAL A 334 -30.06 1.66 -11.92
C VAL A 334 -30.08 0.99 -10.55
N ARG A 335 -30.55 1.70 -9.53
CA ARG A 335 -30.68 1.18 -8.17
C ARG A 335 -31.55 -0.08 -8.14
N LYS A 336 -32.73 -0.05 -8.77
CA LYS A 336 -33.64 -1.20 -8.81
C LYS A 336 -32.96 -2.44 -9.39
N VAL A 337 -32.28 -2.30 -10.53
CA VAL A 337 -31.58 -3.43 -11.17
C VAL A 337 -30.44 -3.95 -10.30
N LEU A 338 -29.67 -3.07 -9.68
CA LEU A 338 -28.58 -3.47 -8.76
C LEU A 338 -29.11 -4.18 -7.51
N GLU A 339 -30.23 -3.73 -6.94
CA GLU A 339 -30.91 -4.41 -5.82
C GLU A 339 -31.42 -5.81 -6.24
N ASP A 340 -31.97 -5.94 -7.45
CA ASP A 340 -32.42 -7.24 -7.99
C ASP A 340 -31.26 -8.21 -8.21
N ILE A 341 -30.11 -7.72 -8.70
CA ILE A 341 -28.88 -8.51 -8.81
C ILE A 341 -28.37 -8.90 -7.41
N ASP A 342 -28.34 -7.97 -6.46
CA ASP A 342 -27.83 -8.22 -5.10
C ASP A 342 -28.69 -9.23 -4.33
N ARG A 343 -30.01 -9.29 -4.57
CA ARG A 343 -30.86 -10.37 -4.05
C ARG A 343 -30.37 -11.76 -4.52
N GLY A 344 -29.82 -11.83 -5.72
CA GLY A 344 -29.20 -13.06 -6.26
C GLY A 344 -30.18 -14.09 -6.80
N ASN A 345 -31.39 -13.67 -7.12
CA ASN A 345 -32.45 -14.54 -7.64
C ASN A 345 -32.46 -14.48 -9.17
N ARG A 346 -32.59 -15.61 -9.85
CA ARG A 346 -32.75 -15.69 -11.31
C ARG A 346 -31.66 -14.91 -12.07
N ILE A 347 -30.41 -15.10 -11.67
CA ILE A 347 -29.22 -14.42 -12.21
C ILE A 347 -28.30 -15.37 -13.00
N VAL A 348 -28.53 -16.68 -12.96
CA VAL A 348 -27.75 -17.69 -13.71
C VAL A 348 -28.69 -18.57 -14.55
N PRO A 349 -28.40 -18.88 -15.83
CA PRO A 349 -29.21 -19.80 -16.61
C PRO A 349 -29.22 -21.21 -16.02
N ALA A 350 -30.39 -21.86 -16.00
CA ALA A 350 -30.57 -23.22 -15.48
C ALA A 350 -29.73 -24.25 -16.25
N SER A 351 -29.44 -24.00 -17.53
CA SER A 351 -28.55 -24.85 -18.35
C SER A 351 -27.13 -24.97 -17.78
N ARG A 352 -26.70 -24.00 -16.96
CA ARG A 352 -25.36 -24.01 -16.34
C ARG A 352 -25.36 -24.57 -14.93
N LYS A 353 -26.52 -24.95 -14.39
CA LYS A 353 -26.69 -25.43 -13.01
C LYS A 353 -25.72 -26.56 -12.64
N ASP A 354 -25.41 -27.43 -13.59
CA ASP A 354 -24.48 -28.55 -13.39
C ASP A 354 -23.05 -28.11 -13.03
N GLU A 355 -22.62 -26.94 -13.51
CA GLU A 355 -21.31 -26.36 -13.15
C GLU A 355 -21.23 -26.00 -11.66
N PHE A 356 -22.38 -25.82 -11.00
CA PHE A 356 -22.49 -25.33 -9.63
C PHE A 356 -22.84 -26.42 -8.62
N GLN A 357 -23.02 -27.69 -9.02
CA GLN A 357 -23.45 -28.78 -8.14
C GLN A 357 -22.56 -28.98 -6.90
N ARG A 358 -21.27 -28.61 -7.00
CA ARG A 358 -20.30 -28.69 -5.89
C ARG A 358 -20.29 -27.44 -4.99
N THR A 359 -21.11 -26.44 -5.30
CA THR A 359 -21.11 -25.12 -4.64
C THR A 359 -22.46 -24.82 -3.99
N ARG A 360 -22.48 -24.01 -2.93
CA ARG A 360 -23.71 -23.63 -2.21
C ARG A 360 -24.55 -22.56 -2.96
N PHE A 361 -24.78 -22.71 -4.26
CA PHE A 361 -25.68 -21.81 -4.98
C PHE A 361 -27.14 -22.13 -4.64
N PRO A 362 -27.93 -21.17 -4.13
CA PRO A 362 -29.35 -21.38 -3.91
C PRO A 362 -30.08 -21.68 -5.22
N GLU A 363 -31.03 -22.62 -5.20
CA GLU A 363 -31.85 -22.99 -6.37
C GLU A 363 -32.52 -21.77 -7.03
N MET A 364 -32.98 -20.83 -6.21
CA MET A 364 -33.59 -19.57 -6.67
C MET A 364 -32.66 -18.66 -7.47
N SER A 365 -31.35 -18.93 -7.50
CA SER A 365 -30.39 -18.18 -8.33
C SER A 365 -30.52 -18.50 -9.81
N PHE A 366 -31.11 -19.65 -10.15
CA PHE A 366 -31.22 -20.13 -11.52
C PHE A 366 -32.51 -19.65 -12.18
N PHE A 367 -32.47 -19.45 -13.50
CA PHE A 367 -33.66 -19.14 -14.30
C PHE A 367 -33.70 -19.95 -15.60
N ASP A 368 -34.91 -20.24 -16.06
CA ASP A 368 -35.17 -20.89 -17.35
C ASP A 368 -36.20 -20.09 -18.17
N ALA A 369 -36.67 -20.69 -19.27
CA ALA A 369 -37.68 -20.08 -20.14
C ALA A 369 -39.03 -19.84 -19.43
N ALA A 370 -39.33 -20.54 -18.34
CA ALA A 370 -40.57 -20.40 -17.58
C ALA A 370 -40.47 -19.38 -16.44
N SER A 371 -39.29 -19.20 -15.86
CA SER A 371 -39.11 -18.33 -14.70
C SER A 371 -38.72 -16.88 -15.03
N GLU A 372 -38.37 -16.57 -16.28
CA GLU A 372 -37.78 -15.30 -16.75
C GLU A 372 -36.53 -14.84 -15.96
N SER A 373 -35.64 -14.07 -16.59
CA SER A 373 -34.47 -13.52 -15.90
C SER A 373 -34.83 -12.26 -15.11
N ASN A 374 -34.18 -12.04 -13.97
CA ASN A 374 -34.22 -10.72 -13.31
C ASN A 374 -33.26 -9.72 -13.96
N LEU A 375 -32.43 -10.17 -14.90
CA LEU A 375 -31.50 -9.31 -15.61
C LEU A 375 -32.20 -8.60 -16.78
N PRO A 376 -31.86 -7.32 -17.04
CA PRO A 376 -32.36 -6.60 -18.20
C PRO A 376 -32.19 -7.36 -19.52
N SER A 377 -33.25 -7.35 -20.33
CA SER A 377 -33.24 -7.88 -21.70
C SER A 377 -32.39 -7.02 -22.64
N GLY A 378 -31.81 -7.63 -23.67
CA GLY A 378 -31.01 -6.92 -24.68
C GLY A 378 -29.57 -6.62 -24.25
N VAL A 379 -29.13 -7.18 -23.12
CA VAL A 379 -27.73 -7.20 -22.70
C VAL A 379 -27.20 -8.62 -22.90
N ASP A 380 -26.04 -8.73 -23.57
CA ASP A 380 -25.34 -10.00 -23.72
C ASP A 380 -24.55 -10.32 -22.44
N TRP A 381 -25.23 -10.94 -21.48
CA TRP A 381 -24.66 -11.28 -20.19
C TRP A 381 -23.61 -12.37 -20.32
N ARG A 382 -22.44 -12.14 -19.74
CA ARG A 382 -21.39 -13.15 -19.62
C ARG A 382 -21.41 -13.75 -18.22
N TRP A 383 -21.02 -15.02 -18.15
CA TRP A 383 -20.89 -15.77 -16.90
C TRP A 383 -19.52 -16.46 -16.88
N PRO A 384 -18.66 -16.19 -15.89
CA PRO A 384 -17.32 -16.76 -15.83
C PRO A 384 -17.36 -18.28 -15.66
N GLY A 385 -16.26 -18.95 -16.01
CA GLY A 385 -16.06 -20.36 -15.64
C GLY A 385 -15.81 -20.50 -14.14
N MET A 386 -16.29 -21.58 -13.53
CA MET A 386 -16.19 -21.80 -12.09
C MET A 386 -14.76 -21.83 -11.55
N SER A 387 -13.79 -22.35 -12.32
CA SER A 387 -12.39 -22.34 -11.91
C SER A 387 -11.83 -20.92 -11.73
N TRP A 388 -12.33 -19.93 -12.48
CA TRP A 388 -11.95 -18.53 -12.31
C TRP A 388 -12.55 -17.95 -11.04
N VAL A 389 -13.83 -18.25 -10.77
CA VAL A 389 -14.55 -17.80 -9.58
C VAL A 389 -13.94 -18.39 -8.31
N ASP A 390 -13.59 -19.68 -8.32
CA ASP A 390 -12.90 -20.36 -7.23
C ASP A 390 -11.58 -19.69 -6.90
N ARG A 391 -10.77 -19.35 -7.93
CA ARG A 391 -9.49 -18.64 -7.71
C ARG A 391 -9.67 -17.28 -7.04
N ILE A 392 -10.69 -16.50 -7.43
CA ILE A 392 -10.95 -15.20 -6.80
C ILE A 392 -11.45 -15.39 -5.37
N PHE A 393 -12.34 -16.36 -5.14
CA PHE A 393 -12.87 -16.69 -3.81
C PHE A 393 -11.76 -17.12 -2.85
N ASP A 394 -10.97 -18.13 -3.23
CA ASP A 394 -9.89 -18.68 -2.40
C ASP A 394 -8.84 -17.60 -2.12
N ARG A 395 -8.44 -16.84 -3.15
CA ARG A 395 -7.45 -15.77 -2.99
C ARG A 395 -7.94 -14.63 -2.10
N ALA A 396 -9.20 -14.21 -2.24
CA ALA A 396 -9.74 -13.17 -1.37
C ALA A 396 -9.74 -13.63 0.11
N ALA A 397 -10.03 -14.91 0.37
CA ALA A 397 -9.97 -15.49 1.71
C ALA A 397 -8.54 -15.50 2.25
N ASP A 398 -7.58 -16.04 1.49
CA ASP A 398 -6.15 -16.05 1.86
C ASP A 398 -5.64 -14.64 2.19
N TYR A 399 -6.02 -13.65 1.37
CA TYR A 399 -5.61 -12.26 1.53
C TYR A 399 -6.16 -11.62 2.80
N LEU A 400 -7.37 -11.99 3.22
CA LEU A 400 -7.91 -11.55 4.50
C LEU A 400 -7.16 -12.22 5.66
N GLU A 401 -6.98 -13.54 5.61
CA GLU A 401 -6.36 -14.34 6.66
C GLU A 401 -4.89 -13.95 6.92
N GLU A 402 -4.15 -13.65 5.85
CA GLU A 402 -2.75 -13.21 5.92
C GLU A 402 -2.60 -11.69 6.15
N ASN A 403 -3.72 -10.96 6.31
CA ASN A 403 -3.74 -9.50 6.49
C ASN A 403 -2.98 -8.76 5.37
N GLU A 404 -3.21 -9.19 4.12
CA GLU A 404 -2.56 -8.63 2.95
C GLU A 404 -2.89 -7.15 2.76
N ALA A 405 -1.94 -6.42 2.18
CA ALA A 405 -2.09 -4.99 2.00
C ALA A 405 -3.12 -4.65 0.91
N GLU A 406 -3.80 -3.51 1.03
CA GLU A 406 -4.77 -2.99 0.04
C GLU A 406 -4.25 -3.06 -1.41
N ALA A 407 -3.00 -2.66 -1.66
CA ALA A 407 -2.41 -2.75 -3.00
C ALA A 407 -2.25 -4.20 -3.51
N GLY A 408 -2.16 -5.19 -2.63
CA GLY A 408 -2.22 -6.61 -2.98
C GLY A 408 -3.64 -6.99 -3.43
N TRP A 409 -4.65 -6.63 -2.64
CA TRP A 409 -6.06 -6.81 -3.01
C TRP A 409 -6.40 -6.19 -4.36
N ASN A 410 -5.92 -4.97 -4.58
CA ASN A 410 -6.03 -4.24 -5.84
C ASN A 410 -5.45 -5.04 -7.02
N ALA A 411 -4.23 -5.56 -6.90
CA ALA A 411 -3.58 -6.29 -7.98
C ALA A 411 -4.20 -7.67 -8.26
N ASP A 412 -4.60 -8.39 -7.22
CA ASP A 412 -4.85 -9.83 -7.31
C ASP A 412 -6.32 -10.25 -7.20
N ILE A 413 -7.21 -9.32 -6.78
CA ILE A 413 -8.65 -9.53 -6.67
C ILE A 413 -9.41 -8.48 -7.49
N HIS A 414 -9.21 -7.19 -7.19
CA HIS A 414 -10.00 -6.12 -7.81
C HIS A 414 -9.67 -5.94 -9.30
N ALA A 415 -8.39 -5.84 -9.67
CA ALA A 415 -8.00 -5.70 -11.06
C ALA A 415 -8.41 -6.89 -11.94
N PRO A 416 -8.30 -8.17 -11.51
CA PRO A 416 -8.85 -9.30 -12.27
C PRO A 416 -10.36 -9.21 -12.50
N ILE A 417 -11.16 -8.81 -11.51
CA ILE A 417 -12.60 -8.59 -11.65
C ILE A 417 -12.87 -7.47 -12.67
N LEU A 418 -12.21 -6.32 -12.52
CA LEU A 418 -12.36 -5.19 -13.44
C LEU A 418 -11.91 -5.56 -14.86
N SER A 419 -10.83 -6.31 -15.01
CA SER A 419 -10.34 -6.78 -16.31
C SER A 419 -11.33 -7.74 -16.96
N TRP A 420 -11.91 -8.67 -16.22
CA TRP A 420 -12.86 -9.62 -16.77
C TRP A 420 -14.10 -8.91 -17.33
N VAL A 421 -14.56 -7.84 -16.65
CA VAL A 421 -15.72 -7.05 -17.10
C VAL A 421 -15.32 -6.12 -18.25
N PHE A 422 -14.40 -5.18 -18.00
CA PHE A 422 -14.15 -4.05 -18.88
C PHE A 422 -13.14 -4.33 -20.01
N ARG A 423 -12.44 -5.48 -19.99
CA ARG A 423 -11.54 -5.92 -21.08
C ARG A 423 -12.04 -7.19 -21.74
N ASN A 424 -13.13 -7.05 -22.50
CA ASN A 424 -13.63 -8.12 -23.34
C ASN A 424 -12.89 -8.11 -24.69
N GLU A 425 -12.00 -9.10 -24.89
CA GLU A 425 -11.20 -9.25 -26.13
C GLU A 425 -12.06 -9.53 -27.38
N GLU A 426 -13.33 -9.92 -27.20
CA GLU A 426 -14.26 -10.15 -28.30
C GLU A 426 -14.88 -8.85 -28.85
N LEU A 427 -14.76 -7.73 -28.13
CA LEU A 427 -15.34 -6.43 -28.50
C LEU A 427 -14.26 -5.47 -29.00
N GLU A 428 -14.01 -5.52 -30.32
CA GLU A 428 -13.15 -4.56 -31.02
C GLU A 428 -13.99 -3.55 -31.85
N PRO A 429 -13.76 -2.23 -31.74
CA PRO A 429 -12.81 -1.57 -30.84
C PRO A 429 -13.32 -1.49 -29.39
N GLN A 430 -12.40 -1.65 -28.44
CA GLN A 430 -12.71 -1.57 -27.02
C GLN A 430 -13.08 -0.13 -26.59
N PHE A 431 -14.37 0.11 -26.36
CA PHE A 431 -14.89 1.43 -25.96
C PHE A 431 -14.72 1.76 -24.47
N LEU A 432 -14.72 0.77 -23.58
CA LEU A 432 -14.48 0.96 -22.15
C LEU A 432 -13.21 0.23 -21.73
N ASP A 433 -12.42 0.85 -20.86
CA ASP A 433 -11.28 0.21 -20.22
C ASP A 433 -11.10 0.80 -18.80
N TYR A 434 -10.22 0.21 -18.00
CA TYR A 434 -9.93 0.65 -16.65
C TYR A 434 -8.44 0.96 -16.45
N MET A 435 -8.16 1.89 -15.55
CA MET A 435 -6.82 2.30 -15.16
C MET A 435 -6.66 2.25 -13.65
N TYR A 436 -5.50 1.76 -13.19
CA TYR A 436 -5.09 1.88 -11.79
C TYR A 436 -4.43 3.26 -11.55
N CYS A 437 -4.92 4.00 -10.56
CA CYS A 437 -4.66 5.42 -10.33
C CYS A 437 -3.80 5.65 -9.08
N THR A 438 -2.50 5.36 -9.17
CA THR A 438 -1.59 5.47 -8.00
C THR A 438 -1.13 6.90 -7.68
N SER A 439 -1.28 7.84 -8.62
CA SER A 439 -0.73 9.20 -8.49
C SER A 439 -1.59 10.28 -9.18
N THR A 440 -2.81 9.94 -9.60
CA THR A 440 -3.68 10.84 -10.37
C THR A 440 -4.32 11.89 -9.47
N GLN A 441 -3.75 13.09 -9.40
CA GLN A 441 -4.27 14.16 -8.57
C GLN A 441 -5.36 14.98 -9.26
N ILE A 442 -6.34 15.43 -8.48
CA ILE A 442 -7.29 16.46 -8.90
C ILE A 442 -6.49 17.73 -9.23
N SER A 443 -6.70 18.26 -10.44
CA SER A 443 -6.11 19.53 -10.87
C SER A 443 -6.48 20.64 -9.90
N SER A 444 -5.51 21.53 -9.62
CA SER A 444 -5.68 22.61 -8.65
C SER A 444 -6.91 23.49 -8.92
N MET A 445 -7.32 23.61 -10.18
CA MET A 445 -8.50 24.39 -10.56
C MET A 445 -9.83 23.79 -10.10
N TYR A 446 -9.90 22.45 -9.98
CA TYR A 446 -11.12 21.76 -9.55
C TYR A 446 -11.05 21.30 -8.10
N LYS A 447 -9.93 21.56 -7.43
CA LYS A 447 -9.67 21.13 -6.06
C LYS A 447 -10.60 21.86 -5.09
N PRO A 448 -11.22 21.18 -4.11
CA PRO A 448 -11.99 21.86 -3.06
C PRO A 448 -11.07 22.70 -2.17
N ASN A 449 -11.56 23.86 -1.72
CA ASN A 449 -10.75 24.88 -1.05
C ASN A 449 -10.06 24.41 0.24
N LYS A 450 -10.74 23.58 1.05
CA LYS A 450 -10.22 23.14 2.37
C LYS A 450 -9.93 21.64 2.48
N SER A 451 -10.12 20.88 1.40
CA SER A 451 -9.91 19.43 1.40
C SER A 451 -8.55 19.05 0.84
N LYS A 452 -7.90 18.06 1.47
CA LYS A 452 -6.74 17.40 0.85
C LYS A 452 -7.22 16.65 -0.39
N SER A 453 -6.48 16.77 -1.50
CA SER A 453 -6.76 15.98 -2.70
C SER A 453 -6.54 14.51 -2.34
N LYS A 454 -7.58 13.69 -2.45
CA LYS A 454 -7.53 12.24 -2.24
C LYS A 454 -7.90 11.58 -3.57
N LEU A 455 -7.07 10.63 -4.00
CA LEU A 455 -7.14 9.96 -5.29
C LEU A 455 -8.11 8.78 -5.20
N VAL A 456 -8.83 8.43 -6.25
CA VAL A 456 -9.48 7.10 -6.29
C VAL A 456 -8.48 6.05 -6.76
N ASP A 457 -8.69 4.77 -6.42
CA ASP A 457 -7.82 3.67 -6.80
C ASP A 457 -7.94 3.30 -8.28
N TYR A 458 -9.14 3.30 -8.85
CA TYR A 458 -9.34 3.02 -10.27
C TYR A 458 -10.29 4.01 -10.93
N CYS A 459 -10.07 4.23 -12.22
CA CYS A 459 -11.03 4.89 -13.11
C CYS A 459 -11.39 3.96 -14.25
N ILE A 460 -12.68 3.85 -14.54
CA ILE A 460 -13.22 3.29 -15.78
C ILE A 460 -13.42 4.47 -16.73
N TYR A 461 -12.88 4.38 -17.93
CA TYR A 461 -12.85 5.48 -18.89
C TYR A 461 -13.38 5.06 -20.27
N MET A 462 -13.98 6.02 -20.97
CA MET A 462 -14.54 5.87 -22.31
C MET A 462 -13.52 6.25 -23.38
N GLN A 463 -13.40 5.40 -24.39
CA GLN A 463 -12.49 5.54 -25.52
C GLN A 463 -13.27 5.55 -26.83
N PRO A 464 -13.65 6.74 -27.33
CA PRO A 464 -14.18 6.84 -28.68
C PRO A 464 -13.13 6.39 -29.71
N GLY A 465 -13.59 5.94 -30.88
CA GLY A 465 -12.69 5.56 -31.96
C GLY A 465 -11.71 6.69 -32.31
N ARG A 466 -10.44 6.37 -32.57
CA ARG A 466 -9.38 7.39 -32.76
C ARG A 466 -9.68 8.41 -33.86
N GLU A 467 -10.38 7.98 -34.90
CA GLU A 467 -10.77 8.80 -36.05
C GLU A 467 -12.24 9.25 -35.99
N SER A 468 -12.90 9.09 -34.84
CA SER A 468 -14.30 9.49 -34.65
C SER A 468 -14.46 11.01 -34.48
N ALA A 469 -15.64 11.51 -34.84
CA ALA A 469 -16.01 12.91 -34.60
C ALA A 469 -15.95 13.24 -33.10
N GLU A 470 -16.35 12.29 -32.24
CA GLU A 470 -16.32 12.39 -30.79
C GLU A 470 -14.90 12.60 -30.27
N GLN A 471 -13.91 11.83 -30.76
CA GLN A 471 -12.51 12.01 -30.38
C GLN A 471 -11.98 13.37 -30.83
N ALA A 472 -12.31 13.81 -32.05
CA ALA A 472 -11.93 15.13 -32.55
C ALA A 472 -12.54 16.27 -31.71
N ALA A 473 -13.80 16.13 -31.28
CA ALA A 473 -14.46 17.10 -30.40
C ALA A 473 -13.84 17.14 -29.00
N ILE A 474 -13.53 15.97 -28.43
CA ILE A 474 -12.80 15.88 -27.16
C ILE A 474 -11.47 16.62 -27.27
N ASP A 475 -10.67 16.37 -28.31
CA ASP A 475 -9.38 17.01 -28.47
C ASP A 475 -9.51 18.53 -28.66
N LYS A 476 -10.50 18.99 -29.44
CA LYS A 476 -10.81 20.41 -29.58
C LYS A 476 -11.12 21.07 -28.24
N ILE A 477 -12.02 20.47 -27.45
CA ILE A 477 -12.41 20.97 -26.12
C ILE A 477 -11.18 21.03 -25.21
N ARG A 478 -10.40 19.94 -25.16
CA ARG A 478 -9.19 19.86 -24.34
C ARG A 478 -8.22 20.99 -24.60
N TYR A 479 -7.86 21.24 -25.86
CA TYR A 479 -6.83 22.22 -26.18
C TYR A 479 -7.32 23.67 -26.16
N ARG A 480 -8.61 23.90 -26.45
CA ARG A 480 -9.17 25.25 -26.57
C ARG A 480 -9.78 25.76 -25.27
N ASP A 481 -10.54 24.89 -24.59
CA ASP A 481 -11.48 25.31 -23.56
C ASP A 481 -11.08 24.82 -22.17
N ARG A 482 -10.23 23.79 -22.06
CA ARG A 482 -9.96 23.10 -20.78
C ARG A 482 -8.65 23.52 -20.11
N PRO A 483 -8.68 23.76 -18.79
CA PRO A 483 -7.50 23.81 -17.94
C PRO A 483 -6.66 22.54 -18.07
N SER A 484 -5.33 22.67 -18.04
CA SER A 484 -4.38 21.56 -18.14
C SER A 484 -4.54 20.65 -19.38
N LYS A 485 -5.29 21.07 -20.40
CA LYS A 485 -5.53 20.29 -21.64
C LYS A 485 -6.13 18.90 -21.37
N SER A 486 -6.98 18.80 -20.34
CA SER A 486 -7.64 17.57 -19.93
C SER A 486 -9.16 17.63 -20.12
N ILE A 487 -9.74 16.53 -20.59
CA ILE A 487 -11.20 16.38 -20.66
C ILE A 487 -11.80 16.15 -19.27
N ASN A 488 -11.00 15.67 -18.33
CA ASN A 488 -11.40 15.39 -16.95
C ASN A 488 -10.89 16.45 -15.96
N HIS A 489 -11.21 16.24 -14.68
CA HIS A 489 -10.75 17.06 -13.56
C HIS A 489 -9.32 16.73 -13.08
N VAL A 490 -8.61 15.87 -13.82
CA VAL A 490 -7.27 15.34 -13.53
C VAL A 490 -6.39 15.49 -14.76
N ASP A 491 -5.07 15.62 -14.59
CA ASP A 491 -4.12 15.85 -15.69
C ASP A 491 -3.09 14.71 -15.87
N SER A 492 -3.52 13.46 -15.73
CA SER A 492 -2.66 12.28 -15.83
C SER A 492 -2.95 11.38 -17.04
N GLY A 493 -1.92 11.15 -17.87
CA GLY A 493 -1.85 10.03 -18.82
C GLY A 493 -3.07 9.91 -19.76
N LEU A 494 -3.65 8.69 -19.81
CA LEU A 494 -4.82 8.38 -20.64
C LEU A 494 -6.07 9.18 -20.22
N LEU A 495 -6.18 9.53 -18.94
CA LEU A 495 -7.31 10.30 -18.41
C LEU A 495 -7.30 11.77 -18.86
N ASN A 496 -6.25 12.23 -19.55
CA ASN A 496 -6.29 13.55 -20.17
C ASN A 496 -7.22 13.58 -21.38
N LYS A 497 -7.28 12.47 -22.11
CA LYS A 497 -7.98 12.34 -23.41
C LYS A 497 -9.24 11.48 -23.34
N HIS A 498 -9.37 10.63 -22.33
CA HIS A 498 -10.48 9.70 -22.24
C HIS A 498 -11.39 10.04 -21.05
N PRO A 499 -12.67 10.38 -21.27
CA PRO A 499 -13.59 10.76 -20.19
C PRO A 499 -13.75 9.66 -19.14
N ILE A 500 -13.72 10.03 -17.86
CA ILE A 500 -14.01 9.11 -16.76
C ILE A 500 -15.52 8.85 -16.72
N ALA A 501 -15.92 7.59 -16.77
CA ALA A 501 -17.30 7.15 -16.68
C ALA A 501 -17.69 6.65 -15.29
N MET A 502 -16.78 5.99 -14.58
CA MET A 502 -17.00 5.48 -13.23
C MET A 502 -15.69 5.44 -12.44
N SER A 503 -15.76 5.69 -11.13
CA SER A 503 -14.60 5.69 -10.24
C SER A 503 -14.70 4.56 -9.21
N VAL A 504 -13.57 3.96 -8.82
CA VAL A 504 -13.52 2.91 -7.79
C VAL A 504 -12.53 3.29 -6.71
N GLU A 505 -12.98 3.29 -5.46
CA GLU A 505 -12.15 3.44 -4.27
C GLU A 505 -12.11 2.12 -3.52
N THR A 506 -10.94 1.71 -3.05
CA THR A 506 -10.79 0.49 -2.26
C THR A 506 -10.26 0.81 -0.86
N LYS A 507 -10.67 -0.01 0.10
CA LYS A 507 -10.24 0.08 1.50
C LYS A 507 -10.05 -1.31 2.05
N ARG A 508 -9.20 -1.43 3.06
CA ARG A 508 -9.09 -2.69 3.79
C ARG A 508 -10.34 -2.94 4.63
N GLU A 509 -10.54 -4.22 4.93
CA GLU A 509 -11.55 -4.60 5.90
C GLU A 509 -11.25 -3.97 7.27
N GLY A 510 -12.30 -3.46 7.93
CA GLY A 510 -12.18 -2.78 9.22
C GLY A 510 -11.70 -1.33 9.18
N GLU A 511 -11.28 -0.80 8.03
CA GLU A 511 -10.99 0.63 7.88
C GLU A 511 -12.26 1.50 7.89
N ASP A 512 -12.11 2.80 8.10
CA ASP A 512 -13.27 3.68 8.18
C ASP A 512 -13.93 3.91 6.80
N TYR A 513 -15.09 3.28 6.60
CA TYR A 513 -15.92 3.45 5.41
C TYR A 513 -16.29 4.93 5.18
N THR A 514 -16.46 5.72 6.24
CA THR A 514 -16.74 7.16 6.10
C THR A 514 -15.61 7.91 5.42
N SER A 515 -14.34 7.50 5.64
CA SER A 515 -13.20 8.07 4.93
C SER A 515 -13.25 7.76 3.42
N ALA A 516 -13.67 6.56 3.02
CA ALA A 516 -13.85 6.19 1.62
C ALA A 516 -14.96 7.00 0.94
N ILE A 517 -16.10 7.19 1.63
CA ILE A 517 -17.18 8.04 1.10
C ILE A 517 -16.67 9.47 0.90
N ASN A 518 -15.96 10.03 1.89
CA ASN A 518 -15.44 11.39 1.80
C ASN A 518 -14.47 11.57 0.63
N GLN A 519 -13.67 10.55 0.36
CA GLN A 519 -12.73 10.50 -0.75
C GLN A 519 -13.48 10.47 -2.09
N MET A 520 -14.43 9.55 -2.25
CA MET A 520 -15.27 9.49 -3.46
C MET A 520 -16.09 10.77 -3.68
N ALA A 521 -16.70 11.32 -2.63
CA ALA A 521 -17.50 12.55 -2.72
C ALA A 521 -16.64 13.77 -3.08
N THR A 522 -15.41 13.84 -2.56
CA THR A 522 -14.43 14.86 -2.95
C THR A 522 -14.07 14.75 -4.44
N TRP A 523 -13.81 13.53 -4.90
CA TRP A 523 -13.47 13.21 -6.28
C TRP A 523 -14.62 13.56 -7.25
N HIS A 524 -15.82 13.05 -7.00
CA HIS A 524 -17.00 13.35 -7.83
C HIS A 524 -17.40 14.83 -7.79
N SER A 525 -17.25 15.52 -6.66
CA SER A 525 -17.51 16.97 -6.59
C SER A 525 -16.55 17.75 -7.50
N ALA A 526 -15.28 17.35 -7.58
CA ALA A 526 -14.33 17.92 -8.53
C ALA A 526 -14.65 17.54 -9.98
N GLN A 527 -15.09 16.31 -10.23
CA GLN A 527 -15.53 15.88 -11.56
C GLN A 527 -16.74 16.67 -12.05
N LEU A 528 -17.76 16.88 -11.21
CA LEU A 528 -18.92 17.71 -11.55
C LEU A 528 -18.52 19.14 -11.89
N ARG A 529 -17.69 19.78 -11.06
CA ARG A 529 -17.16 21.12 -11.38
C ARG A 529 -16.45 21.16 -12.72
N SER A 530 -15.70 20.11 -13.02
CA SER A 530 -15.04 19.97 -14.30
C SER A 530 -16.04 19.78 -15.43
N LEU A 531 -17.07 18.94 -15.30
CA LEU A 531 -18.11 18.81 -16.33
C LEU A 531 -18.84 20.14 -16.59
N CYS A 532 -19.11 20.90 -15.54
CA CYS A 532 -19.72 22.24 -15.59
C CYS A 532 -18.77 23.34 -16.10
N TYR A 533 -17.49 23.07 -16.33
CA TYR A 533 -16.52 24.12 -16.68
C TYR A 533 -16.68 24.64 -18.11
N THR A 534 -16.69 25.97 -18.21
CA THR A 534 -16.57 26.78 -19.42
C THR A 534 -15.39 27.75 -19.27
N PRO A 535 -14.90 28.40 -20.34
CA PRO A 535 -13.86 29.42 -20.23
C PRO A 535 -14.19 30.58 -19.27
N GLN A 536 -15.47 30.81 -18.98
CA GLN A 536 -15.95 31.82 -18.03
C GLN A 536 -16.09 31.30 -16.60
N GLY A 537 -15.82 30.02 -16.35
CA GLY A 537 -15.95 29.34 -15.06
C GLY A 537 -16.92 28.14 -15.09
N PRO A 538 -17.21 27.51 -13.94
CA PRO A 538 -18.09 26.34 -13.84
C PRO A 538 -19.58 26.70 -13.97
N THR A 539 -19.98 27.19 -15.14
CA THR A 539 -21.31 27.76 -15.43
C THR A 539 -22.16 26.90 -16.37
N ARG A 540 -21.62 25.80 -16.94
CA ARG A 540 -22.40 24.90 -17.79
C ARG A 540 -23.41 24.14 -16.94
N GLU A 541 -24.67 24.17 -17.39
CA GLU A 541 -25.73 23.29 -16.88
C GLU A 541 -25.67 21.93 -17.58
N LEU A 542 -25.79 20.86 -16.79
CA LEU A 542 -25.85 19.48 -17.28
C LEU A 542 -27.31 19.09 -17.40
N SER A 543 -27.81 18.94 -18.63
CA SER A 543 -29.23 18.62 -18.88
C SER A 543 -29.47 17.11 -18.98
N HIS A 544 -28.42 16.34 -19.28
CA HIS A 544 -28.52 14.91 -19.55
C HIS A 544 -27.65 14.05 -18.62
N ILE A 545 -26.52 14.56 -18.14
CA ILE A 545 -25.71 13.87 -17.12
C ILE A 545 -26.38 14.04 -15.76
N GLU A 546 -27.16 13.03 -15.37
CA GLU A 546 -27.96 13.09 -14.14
C GLU A 546 -27.16 12.73 -12.89
N PHE A 547 -26.17 11.83 -12.99
CA PHE A 547 -25.32 11.43 -11.87
C PHE A 547 -23.96 10.85 -12.31
N LEU A 548 -23.01 10.82 -11.37
CA LEU A 548 -21.72 10.15 -11.51
C LEU A 548 -21.70 8.84 -10.71
N PRO A 549 -21.50 7.67 -11.35
CA PRO A 549 -21.41 6.39 -10.65
C PRO A 549 -20.02 6.18 -10.04
N GLY A 550 -19.98 5.50 -8.90
CA GLY A 550 -18.75 5.04 -8.29
C GLY A 550 -18.95 3.73 -7.53
N ILE A 551 -17.85 3.04 -7.25
CA ILE A 551 -17.81 1.83 -6.44
C ILE A 551 -16.88 2.06 -5.25
N ILE A 552 -17.32 1.68 -4.06
CA ILE A 552 -16.47 1.58 -2.87
C ILE A 552 -16.35 0.11 -2.51
N VAL A 553 -15.13 -0.40 -2.55
CA VAL A 553 -14.79 -1.76 -2.12
C VAL A 553 -14.17 -1.70 -0.74
N GLN A 554 -14.71 -2.45 0.21
CA GLN A 554 -14.13 -2.59 1.55
C GLN A 554 -13.86 -4.07 1.83
N GLY A 555 -12.59 -4.46 1.77
CA GLY A 555 -12.20 -5.87 1.83
C GLY A 555 -12.98 -6.68 0.80
N HIS A 556 -13.88 -7.55 1.26
CA HIS A 556 -14.70 -8.35 0.38
C HIS A 556 -15.93 -7.64 -0.22
N ASP A 557 -16.39 -6.54 0.38
CA ASP A 557 -17.74 -6.03 0.14
C ASP A 557 -17.73 -4.89 -0.88
N TRP A 558 -18.55 -5.02 -1.92
CA TRP A 558 -18.61 -4.07 -3.04
C TRP A 558 -19.91 -3.27 -2.95
N ASN A 559 -19.77 -1.94 -2.95
CA ASN A 559 -20.90 -1.04 -2.80
C ASN A 559 -20.93 0.00 -3.91
N PHE A 560 -22.07 0.14 -4.56
CA PHE A 560 -22.34 1.24 -5.46
C PHE A 560 -22.61 2.54 -4.68
N VAL A 561 -22.13 3.64 -5.25
CA VAL A 561 -22.37 5.01 -4.80
C VAL A 561 -22.66 5.89 -6.03
N ALA A 562 -23.47 6.92 -5.85
CA ALA A 562 -23.81 7.85 -6.92
C ALA A 562 -23.72 9.29 -6.42
N THR A 563 -23.22 10.19 -7.24
CA THR A 563 -23.18 11.62 -6.92
C THR A 563 -23.98 12.42 -7.94
N ILE A 564 -24.99 13.16 -7.47
CA ILE A 564 -25.77 14.10 -8.28
C ILE A 564 -25.30 15.54 -8.03
N GLN A 565 -25.68 16.45 -8.93
CA GLN A 565 -25.67 17.88 -8.64
C GLN A 565 -27.08 18.33 -8.26
N ARG A 566 -27.23 18.97 -7.11
CA ARG A 566 -28.51 19.49 -6.61
C ARG A 566 -28.28 20.83 -5.92
N ASP A 567 -29.06 21.83 -6.30
CA ASP A 567 -28.98 23.19 -5.74
C ASP A 567 -27.54 23.75 -5.80
N GLY A 568 -26.85 23.53 -6.93
CA GLY A 568 -25.47 23.95 -7.13
C GLY A 568 -24.41 23.13 -6.38
N LYS A 569 -24.81 22.08 -5.65
CA LYS A 569 -23.91 21.30 -4.78
C LYS A 569 -23.91 19.81 -5.11
N ALA A 570 -22.76 19.16 -4.90
CA ALA A 570 -22.65 17.71 -5.03
C ALA A 570 -23.35 16.99 -3.86
N VAL A 571 -24.19 16.01 -4.16
CA VAL A 571 -24.84 15.14 -3.18
C VAL A 571 -24.51 13.69 -3.50
N THR A 572 -23.79 13.01 -2.61
CA THR A 572 -23.35 11.63 -2.76
C THR A 572 -24.26 10.69 -1.96
N PHE A 573 -24.97 9.83 -2.67
CA PHE A 573 -25.70 8.68 -2.14
C PHE A 573 -24.73 7.49 -1.97
N HIS A 574 -24.84 6.76 -0.87
CA HIS A 574 -23.91 5.67 -0.58
C HIS A 574 -24.57 4.42 0.01
N ARG A 575 -23.78 3.33 0.07
CA ARG A 575 -24.13 2.00 0.62
C ARG A 575 -25.27 1.29 -0.12
N LEU A 576 -25.16 1.15 -1.44
CA LEU A 576 -25.94 0.14 -2.17
C LEU A 576 -25.08 -1.10 -2.41
N PRO A 577 -25.30 -2.23 -1.71
CA PRO A 577 -24.53 -3.46 -1.94
C PRO A 577 -24.73 -3.97 -3.38
N ILE A 578 -23.65 -4.47 -3.98
CA ILE A 578 -23.68 -5.09 -5.33
C ILE A 578 -23.03 -6.47 -5.36
N GLY A 579 -22.68 -7.01 -4.19
CA GLY A 579 -22.08 -8.33 -4.01
C GLY A 579 -20.84 -8.32 -3.13
N THR A 580 -20.22 -9.49 -3.01
CA THR A 580 -19.11 -9.75 -2.08
C THR A 580 -18.20 -10.85 -2.60
N THR A 581 -16.90 -10.78 -2.33
CA THR A 581 -15.97 -11.88 -2.65
C THR A 581 -15.95 -12.98 -1.59
N ARG A 582 -16.76 -12.86 -0.51
CA ARG A 582 -16.91 -13.90 0.54
C ARG A 582 -17.65 -15.15 0.07
N THR A 583 -18.31 -15.10 -1.08
CA THR A 583 -19.05 -16.26 -1.61
C THR A 583 -18.93 -16.27 -3.13
N ARG A 584 -18.98 -17.48 -3.71
CA ARG A 584 -19.00 -17.64 -5.18
C ARG A 584 -20.20 -16.92 -5.80
N GLN A 585 -21.39 -17.04 -5.20
CA GLN A 585 -22.58 -16.30 -5.63
C GLN A 585 -22.36 -14.78 -5.56
N GLY A 586 -21.74 -14.28 -4.50
CA GLY A 586 -21.39 -12.86 -4.36
C GLY A 586 -20.45 -12.36 -5.47
N ILE A 587 -19.51 -13.18 -5.93
CA ILE A 587 -18.64 -12.85 -7.07
C ILE A 587 -19.48 -12.72 -8.35
N PHE A 588 -20.42 -13.64 -8.61
CA PHE A 588 -21.34 -13.50 -9.75
C PHE A 588 -22.16 -12.22 -9.67
N LYS A 589 -22.67 -11.84 -8.49
CA LYS A 589 -23.39 -10.57 -8.29
C LYS A 589 -22.53 -9.37 -8.67
N ILE A 590 -21.26 -9.33 -8.22
CA ILE A 590 -20.32 -8.26 -8.59
C ILE A 590 -20.16 -8.17 -10.11
N LEU A 591 -19.93 -9.30 -10.78
CA LEU A 591 -19.70 -9.32 -12.23
C LEU A 591 -20.94 -8.89 -13.01
N LEU A 592 -22.13 -9.30 -12.60
CA LEU A 592 -23.39 -8.90 -13.24
C LEU A 592 -23.69 -7.41 -12.98
N ALA A 593 -23.48 -6.92 -11.76
CA ALA A 593 -23.65 -5.51 -11.45
C ALA A 593 -22.71 -4.61 -12.27
N LEU A 594 -21.44 -4.99 -12.41
CA LEU A 594 -20.47 -4.23 -13.20
C LEU A 594 -20.76 -4.32 -14.71
N GLN A 595 -21.21 -5.47 -15.23
CA GLN A 595 -21.68 -5.59 -16.62
C GLN A 595 -22.90 -4.70 -16.89
N TYR A 596 -23.84 -4.63 -15.94
CA TYR A 596 -24.97 -3.72 -16.04
C TYR A 596 -24.53 -2.25 -16.10
N LEU A 597 -23.58 -1.86 -15.25
CA LEU A 597 -23.04 -0.51 -15.23
C LEU A 597 -22.27 -0.20 -16.52
N GLU A 598 -21.53 -1.15 -17.09
CA GLU A 598 -20.96 -1.03 -18.43
C GLU A 598 -22.05 -0.75 -19.48
N TYR A 599 -23.13 -1.54 -19.49
CA TYR A 599 -24.24 -1.34 -20.42
C TYR A 599 -24.88 0.04 -20.26
N TRP A 600 -25.15 0.47 -19.02
CA TRP A 600 -25.71 1.79 -18.73
C TRP A 600 -24.77 2.92 -19.17
N ILE A 601 -23.45 2.76 -18.96
CA ILE A 601 -22.46 3.73 -19.41
C ILE A 601 -22.52 3.88 -20.94
N ARG A 602 -22.54 2.77 -21.68
CA ARG A 602 -22.57 2.75 -23.14
C ARG A 602 -23.85 3.35 -23.71
N THR A 603 -24.99 3.03 -23.12
CA THR A 603 -26.31 3.34 -23.71
C THR A 603 -26.95 4.61 -23.17
N ARG A 604 -26.59 5.06 -21.97
CA ARG A 604 -27.18 6.25 -21.34
C ARG A 604 -26.15 7.33 -21.06
N TYR A 605 -25.13 7.02 -20.24
CA TYR A 605 -24.15 8.04 -19.82
C TYR A 605 -23.37 8.61 -21.00
N TRP A 606 -22.98 7.78 -21.96
CA TRP A 606 -22.25 8.24 -23.14
C TRP A 606 -23.08 9.19 -24.01
N LEU A 607 -24.38 8.92 -24.18
CA LEU A 607 -25.27 9.82 -24.92
C LEU A 607 -25.44 11.16 -24.19
N ALA A 608 -25.58 11.11 -22.87
CA ALA A 608 -25.61 12.30 -22.04
C ALA A 608 -24.32 13.12 -22.15
N PHE A 609 -23.16 12.45 -22.13
CA PHE A 609 -21.86 13.10 -22.29
C PHE A 609 -21.69 13.74 -23.67
N ARG A 610 -22.15 13.07 -24.73
CA ARG A 610 -22.14 13.62 -26.10
C ARG A 610 -22.99 14.89 -26.19
N ALA A 611 -24.18 14.89 -25.60
CA ALA A 611 -25.07 16.04 -25.59
C ALA A 611 -24.51 17.19 -24.75
N ASP A 612 -24.20 16.97 -23.48
CA ASP A 612 -23.83 18.04 -22.54
C ASP A 612 -22.40 18.56 -22.77
N ILE A 613 -21.46 17.70 -23.16
CA ILE A 613 -20.04 18.04 -23.20
C ILE A 613 -19.54 18.25 -24.63
N LEU A 614 -19.92 17.38 -25.56
CA LEU A 614 -19.41 17.43 -26.94
C LEU A 614 -20.27 18.29 -27.87
N GLY A 615 -21.48 18.69 -27.45
CA GLY A 615 -22.43 19.42 -28.30
C GLY A 615 -22.93 18.59 -29.48
N MET A 616 -23.01 17.26 -29.31
CA MET A 616 -23.45 16.31 -30.33
C MET A 616 -24.83 15.78 -29.96
N GLY A 617 -25.70 15.61 -30.96
CA GLY A 617 -27.05 15.05 -30.75
C GLY A 617 -27.02 13.65 -30.13
N ALA A 618 -28.07 13.29 -29.40
CA ALA A 618 -28.21 12.03 -28.69
C ALA A 618 -28.52 10.81 -29.60
N THR A 619 -27.86 10.67 -30.75
CA THR A 619 -28.02 9.49 -31.63
C THR A 619 -27.09 8.37 -31.17
N ALA A 620 -27.61 7.20 -30.83
CA ALA A 620 -26.78 6.07 -30.40
C ALA A 620 -25.73 5.70 -31.45
N VAL A 621 -24.50 5.38 -31.00
CA VAL A 621 -23.50 4.73 -31.86
C VAL A 621 -23.97 3.30 -32.07
N SER A 622 -24.22 2.93 -33.33
CA SER A 622 -24.62 1.58 -33.76
C SER A 622 -23.53 0.55 -33.52
#